data_AF-A0A1G1AAD9-F1
#
_entry.id   AF-A0A1G1AAD9-F1
#
_cell.length_a   1.000
_cell.length_b   1.000
_cell.length_c   1.000
_cell.angle_alpha   90.00
_cell.angle_beta   90.00
_cell.angle_gamma   90.00
#
_symmetry.space_group_name_H-M   'P 1'
#
loop_
_entity.id
_entity.type
_entity.pdbx_description
1 polymer ?
#
loop_
_entity_poly.entity_id
_entity_poly.type
_entity_poly.pdbx_seq_one_letter_code
_entity_poly.pdbx_strand_id
1 'polypeptide(L)'
;MQENNSTVTQQPEVTQPPEVQQSEPEKQMDVFKTYASQAITGLLIVAAIGIALYRYYGSSDSKKQEAAEKLFSAKNTQELELLLNQNSSSSVAPLALLKLAKINFNSGNYDMALTKYNDFKTKYPQHELVDAAEIGKLHCLEARNQTQDALAGFTTFVTVKTNHFLYAEAVLGKARCLDQLGRQKEAATVYEDFIAAYPKSPWTSKIEDLLAALKKKLEDKKTSG
;
A
#
# COMPACT_ATOMS: atom_id res chain seq x y z
N MET A 1 75.82 -82.17 11.15
CA MET A 1 75.99 -80.83 11.73
C MET A 1 75.26 -79.85 10.82
N GLN A 2 74.24 -79.19 11.40
CA GLN A 2 73.60 -77.90 11.03
C GLN A 2 73.12 -77.67 9.57
N GLU A 3 71.96 -77.08 9.30
CA GLU A 3 70.84 -76.62 10.13
C GLU A 3 69.60 -76.49 9.22
N ASN A 4 68.47 -76.74 9.87
CA ASN A 4 67.07 -76.51 9.52
C ASN A 4 66.76 -75.33 8.56
N ASN A 5 65.77 -75.45 7.67
CA ASN A 5 64.37 -75.26 8.07
C ASN A 5 63.39 -75.28 6.88
N SER A 6 62.51 -76.28 6.92
CA SER A 6 61.07 -76.33 6.64
C SER A 6 60.40 -75.42 5.60
N THR A 7 59.85 -76.11 4.61
CA THR A 7 58.75 -75.81 3.71
C THR A 7 57.43 -75.59 4.48
N VAL A 8 56.46 -74.86 3.90
CA VAL A 8 55.15 -75.40 3.45
C VAL A 8 54.15 -74.29 3.10
N THR A 9 53.72 -74.44 1.85
CA THR A 9 52.63 -73.93 1.00
C THR A 9 51.26 -73.68 1.66
N GLN A 10 50.55 -72.64 1.21
CA GLN A 10 49.14 -72.30 1.54
C GLN A 10 48.21 -72.65 0.35
N GLN A 11 46.94 -73.04 0.56
CA GLN A 11 45.70 -72.20 0.59
C GLN A 11 44.45 -73.14 0.60
N PRO A 12 43.15 -72.70 0.62
CA PRO A 12 42.42 -71.72 1.47
C PRO A 12 40.99 -72.23 1.89
N GLU A 13 40.30 -71.59 2.86
CA GLU A 13 38.80 -71.59 2.93
C GLU A 13 38.26 -70.48 3.84
N VAL A 14 37.08 -69.93 3.53
CA VAL A 14 36.48 -68.70 4.08
C VAL A 14 35.43 -69.03 5.16
N THR A 15 35.54 -68.43 6.36
CA THR A 15 34.48 -68.40 7.39
C THR A 15 34.41 -67.05 8.13
N GLN A 16 33.18 -66.67 8.52
CA GLN A 16 32.74 -65.37 9.06
C GLN A 16 33.20 -65.06 10.52
N PRO A 17 32.71 -63.96 11.16
CA PRO A 17 33.50 -62.83 11.66
C PRO A 17 33.92 -62.94 13.15
N PRO A 18 35.06 -62.35 13.59
CA PRO A 18 35.41 -62.37 15.01
C PRO A 18 34.75 -61.22 15.78
N GLU A 19 33.84 -61.60 16.68
CA GLU A 19 33.77 -61.25 18.10
C GLU A 19 34.14 -59.83 18.57
N VAL A 20 33.17 -59.16 19.20
CA VAL A 20 33.28 -57.84 19.85
C VAL A 20 34.17 -57.94 21.10
N GLN A 21 35.35 -57.31 21.06
CA GLN A 21 36.18 -57.05 22.24
C GLN A 21 35.90 -55.64 22.82
N GLN A 22 35.79 -55.59 24.16
CA GLN A 22 35.32 -54.46 24.96
C GLN A 22 36.24 -53.23 24.92
N SER A 23 35.60 -52.08 25.15
CA SER A 23 35.97 -50.67 24.89
C SER A 23 37.09 -50.05 25.74
N GLU A 24 37.92 -49.20 25.12
CA GLU A 24 38.62 -48.09 25.79
C GLU A 24 37.66 -46.87 25.93
N PRO A 25 37.28 -46.44 27.16
CA PRO A 25 36.32 -45.34 27.38
C PRO A 25 36.91 -43.93 27.16
N GLU A 26 38.24 -43.79 27.08
CA GLU A 26 38.90 -42.49 27.12
C GLU A 26 38.81 -41.72 25.78
N LYS A 27 38.84 -42.42 24.64
CA LYS A 27 38.70 -41.78 23.32
C LYS A 27 37.26 -41.44 22.93
N GLN A 28 36.27 -42.05 23.59
CA GLN A 28 34.86 -41.71 23.33
C GLN A 28 34.45 -40.41 24.03
N MET A 29 35.02 -40.13 25.20
CA MET A 29 34.71 -38.94 25.99
C MET A 29 35.15 -37.63 25.29
N ASP A 30 36.31 -37.65 24.63
CA ASP A 30 36.87 -36.46 23.97
C ASP A 30 36.15 -36.13 22.66
N VAL A 31 35.75 -37.15 21.90
CA VAL A 31 34.94 -36.97 20.70
C VAL A 31 33.56 -36.44 21.05
N PHE A 32 32.91 -36.96 22.11
CA PHE A 32 31.63 -36.42 22.58
C PHE A 32 31.72 -34.99 23.13
N LYS A 33 32.79 -34.62 23.86
CA LYS A 33 33.00 -33.24 24.34
C LYS A 33 33.27 -32.26 23.19
N THR A 34 34.06 -32.67 22.21
CA THR A 34 34.35 -31.85 21.02
C THR A 34 33.11 -31.69 20.13
N TYR A 35 32.33 -32.76 19.97
CA TYR A 35 31.06 -32.74 19.23
C TYR A 35 30.00 -31.91 19.98
N ALA A 36 29.91 -32.05 21.31
CA ALA A 36 29.03 -31.23 22.15
C ALA A 36 29.40 -29.74 22.07
N SER A 37 30.69 -29.39 22.09
CA SER A 37 31.14 -27.99 21.96
C SER A 37 30.76 -27.39 20.61
N GLN A 38 30.93 -28.13 19.50
CA GLN A 38 30.57 -27.65 18.17
C GLN A 38 29.05 -27.63 17.92
N ALA A 39 28.31 -28.57 18.51
CA ALA A 39 26.85 -28.62 18.47
C ALA A 39 26.22 -27.44 19.22
N ILE A 40 26.78 -27.04 20.37
CA ILE A 40 26.35 -25.84 21.11
C ILE A 40 26.58 -24.57 20.27
N THR A 41 27.75 -24.43 19.64
CA THR A 41 28.02 -23.29 18.75
C THR A 41 27.06 -23.25 17.56
N GLY A 42 26.77 -24.41 16.94
CA GLY A 42 25.77 -24.52 15.88
C GLY A 42 24.36 -24.10 16.33
N LEU A 43 23.93 -24.54 17.51
CA LEU A 43 22.63 -24.17 18.10
C LEU A 43 22.54 -22.66 18.37
N LEU A 44 23.62 -22.05 18.89
CA LEU A 44 23.69 -20.62 19.13
C LEU A 44 23.62 -19.81 17.83
N ILE A 45 24.24 -20.28 16.75
CA ILE A 45 24.17 -19.64 15.44
C ILE A 45 22.75 -19.74 14.87
N VAL A 46 22.11 -20.90 14.94
CA VAL A 46 20.71 -21.07 14.48
C VAL A 46 19.74 -20.23 15.30
N ALA A 47 19.93 -20.17 16.63
CA ALA A 47 19.15 -19.29 17.50
C ALA A 47 19.40 -17.81 17.17
N ALA A 48 20.65 -17.41 16.93
CA ALA A 48 20.99 -16.04 16.55
C ALA A 48 20.40 -15.65 15.19
N ILE A 49 20.43 -16.55 14.20
CA ILE A 49 19.78 -16.35 12.89
C ILE A 49 18.26 -16.31 13.06
N GLY A 50 17.66 -17.21 13.83
CA GLY A 50 16.22 -17.20 14.11
C GLY A 50 15.77 -15.93 14.82
N ILE A 51 16.54 -15.43 15.78
CA ILE A 51 16.32 -14.15 16.45
C ILE A 51 16.53 -12.99 15.47
N ALA A 52 17.55 -13.04 14.62
CA ALA A 52 17.79 -12.02 13.60
C ALA A 52 16.66 -11.96 12.57
N LEU A 53 16.17 -13.11 12.10
CA LEU A 53 15.03 -13.22 11.20
C LEU A 53 13.73 -12.80 11.89
N TYR A 54 13.49 -13.25 13.13
CA TYR A 54 12.34 -12.82 13.93
C TYR A 54 12.36 -11.31 14.19
N ARG A 55 13.53 -10.70 14.43
CA ARG A 55 13.67 -9.24 14.52
C ARG A 55 13.52 -8.56 13.18
N TYR A 56 14.06 -9.14 12.10
CA TYR A 56 13.96 -8.60 10.75
C TYR A 56 12.52 -8.61 10.23
N TYR A 57 11.77 -9.69 10.48
CA TYR A 57 10.37 -9.84 10.09
C TYR A 57 9.38 -9.26 11.12
N GLY A 58 9.71 -9.28 12.42
CA GLY A 58 8.84 -8.86 13.53
C GLY A 58 9.05 -7.41 14.03
N SER A 59 10.04 -6.66 13.54
CA SER A 59 10.27 -5.26 13.93
C SER A 59 9.37 -4.25 13.21
N SER A 60 8.31 -4.69 12.53
CA SER A 60 7.45 -3.80 11.74
C SER A 60 6.38 -3.02 12.53
N ASP A 61 5.98 -3.43 13.73
CA ASP A 61 4.65 -3.04 14.22
C ASP A 61 4.57 -1.87 15.22
N SER A 62 5.43 -1.77 16.24
CA SER A 62 5.17 -0.80 17.32
C SER A 62 5.20 0.67 16.85
N LYS A 63 6.15 1.02 15.95
CA LYS A 63 6.28 2.39 15.43
C LYS A 63 5.26 2.71 14.34
N LYS A 64 4.81 1.70 13.57
CA LYS A 64 3.75 1.88 12.56
C LYS A 64 2.39 2.08 13.21
N GLN A 65 2.10 1.35 14.28
CA GLN A 65 0.88 1.48 15.06
C GLN A 65 0.80 2.84 15.76
N GLU A 66 1.88 3.29 16.41
CA GLU A 66 1.93 4.62 17.03
C GLU A 66 1.74 5.75 16.01
N ALA A 67 2.40 5.67 14.84
CA ALA A 67 2.25 6.66 13.79
C ALA A 67 0.85 6.64 13.14
N ALA A 68 0.25 5.46 12.98
CA ALA A 68 -1.12 5.31 12.50
C ALA A 68 -2.16 5.84 13.51
N GLU A 69 -1.94 5.61 14.81
CA GLU A 69 -2.75 6.16 15.89
C GLU A 69 -2.68 7.69 15.90
N LYS A 70 -1.47 8.26 15.85
CA LYS A 70 -1.27 9.71 15.75
C LYS A 70 -1.91 10.30 14.50
N LEU A 71 -1.84 9.62 13.36
CA LEU A 71 -2.53 10.03 12.14
C LEU A 71 -4.05 10.06 12.35
N PHE A 72 -4.62 9.03 12.98
CA PHE A 72 -6.05 8.94 13.22
C PHE A 72 -6.53 10.04 14.17
N SER A 73 -5.78 10.27 15.27
CA SER A 73 -6.09 11.29 16.27
C SER A 73 -5.77 12.71 15.83
N ALA A 74 -4.91 12.92 14.82
CA ALA A 74 -4.52 14.25 14.39
C ALA A 74 -5.73 15.05 13.87
N LYS A 75 -5.97 16.24 14.41
CA LYS A 75 -7.15 17.05 14.07
C LYS A 75 -6.85 18.29 13.25
N ASN A 76 -5.59 18.74 13.26
CA ASN A 76 -5.17 19.98 12.64
C ASN A 76 -3.97 19.78 11.71
N THR A 77 -3.63 20.85 10.98
CA THR A 77 -2.55 20.83 10.00
C THR A 77 -1.18 20.67 10.67
N GLN A 78 -0.98 21.28 11.85
CA GLN A 78 0.30 21.29 12.56
C GLN A 78 0.72 19.89 13.02
N GLU A 79 -0.19 19.12 13.61
CA GLU A 79 0.06 17.74 14.05
C GLU A 79 0.43 16.83 12.87
N LEU A 80 -0.22 17.02 11.72
CA LEU A 80 0.06 16.26 10.50
C LEU A 80 1.39 16.66 9.86
N GLU A 81 1.73 17.95 9.85
CA GLU A 81 3.03 18.41 9.37
C GLU A 81 4.17 17.94 10.27
N LEU A 82 3.95 17.94 11.59
CA LEU A 82 4.90 17.38 12.54
C LEU A 82 5.10 15.88 12.30
N LEU A 83 4.02 15.13 12.06
CA LEU A 83 4.09 13.70 11.75
C LEU A 83 4.91 13.44 10.48
N LEU A 84 4.69 14.23 9.44
CA LEU A 84 5.46 14.15 8.18
C LEU A 84 6.95 14.48 8.38
N ASN A 85 7.28 15.43 9.26
CA ASN A 85 8.65 15.86 9.53
C ASN A 85 9.40 14.91 10.48
N GLN A 86 8.72 14.35 11.48
CA GLN A 86 9.35 13.54 12.54
C GLN A 86 9.39 12.05 12.19
N ASN A 87 8.41 11.54 11.44
CA ASN A 87 8.26 10.11 11.17
C ASN A 87 7.73 9.88 9.76
N SER A 88 8.60 10.04 8.77
CA SER A 88 8.37 9.68 7.36
C SER A 88 8.33 8.16 7.13
N SER A 89 7.77 7.40 8.10
CA SER A 89 7.45 5.99 7.87
C SER A 89 6.61 5.92 6.60
N SER A 90 7.13 5.25 5.58
CA SER A 90 6.62 5.32 4.21
C SER A 90 5.15 4.94 4.10
N SER A 91 4.61 4.18 5.06
CA SER A 91 3.21 3.77 5.09
C SER A 91 2.23 4.82 5.62
N VAL A 92 2.67 5.78 6.45
CA VAL A 92 1.78 6.78 7.08
C VAL A 92 1.79 8.10 6.32
N ALA A 93 2.93 8.46 5.75
CA ALA A 93 3.11 9.73 5.04
C ALA A 93 2.10 9.97 3.88
N PRO A 94 1.74 8.99 3.03
CA PRO A 94 0.71 9.18 2.00
C PRO A 94 -0.65 9.57 2.60
N LEU A 95 -1.09 8.88 3.65
CA LEU A 95 -2.36 9.16 4.32
C LEU A 95 -2.35 10.52 5.02
N ALA A 96 -1.23 10.89 5.65
CA ALA A 96 -1.04 12.21 6.25
C ALA A 96 -1.14 13.34 5.21
N LEU A 97 -0.55 13.16 4.02
CA LEU A 97 -0.68 14.13 2.92
C LEU A 97 -2.13 14.29 2.46
N LEU A 98 -2.87 13.19 2.27
CA LEU A 98 -4.29 13.27 1.89
C LEU A 98 -5.14 13.95 2.95
N LYS A 99 -4.95 13.60 4.22
CA LYS A 99 -5.68 14.20 5.33
C LYS A 99 -5.35 15.70 5.45
N LEU A 100 -4.08 16.07 5.32
CA LEU A 100 -3.64 17.46 5.35
C LEU A 100 -4.20 18.26 4.17
N ALA A 101 -4.21 17.67 2.97
CA ALA A 101 -4.80 18.27 1.78
C ALA A 101 -6.31 18.51 1.99
N LYS A 102 -7.02 17.52 2.53
CA LYS A 102 -8.45 17.63 2.80
C LYS A 102 -8.79 18.67 3.87
N ILE A 103 -8.01 18.76 4.95
CA ILE A 103 -8.18 19.81 5.96
C ILE A 103 -7.97 21.18 5.34
N ASN A 104 -6.89 21.37 4.57
CA ASN A 104 -6.64 22.64 3.88
C ASN A 104 -7.77 23.00 2.90
N PHE A 105 -8.27 22.03 2.14
CA PHE A 105 -9.40 22.24 1.24
C PHE A 105 -10.66 22.70 2.00
N ASN A 106 -11.00 22.01 3.09
CA ASN A 106 -12.18 22.35 3.89
C ASN A 106 -12.03 23.72 4.58
N SER A 107 -10.80 24.17 4.86
CA SER A 107 -10.50 25.49 5.40
C SER A 107 -10.44 26.60 4.34
N GLY A 108 -10.70 26.29 3.06
CA GLY A 108 -10.60 27.26 1.96
C GLY A 108 -9.16 27.53 1.48
N ASN A 109 -8.16 26.87 2.06
CA ASN A 109 -6.75 27.01 1.70
C ASN A 109 -6.43 26.15 0.46
N TYR A 110 -7.06 26.44 -0.67
CA TYR A 110 -6.99 25.59 -1.87
C TYR A 110 -5.59 25.48 -2.46
N ASP A 111 -4.77 26.54 -2.38
CA ASP A 111 -3.36 26.50 -2.76
C ASP A 111 -2.58 25.45 -1.98
N MET A 112 -2.71 25.47 -0.65
CA MET A 112 -2.04 24.51 0.23
C MET A 112 -2.55 23.10 -0.02
N ALA A 113 -3.86 22.93 -0.19
CA ALA A 113 -4.45 21.64 -0.52
C ALA A 113 -3.90 21.07 -1.83
N LEU A 114 -3.82 21.91 -2.87
CA LEU A 114 -3.27 21.55 -4.18
C LEU A 114 -1.81 21.11 -4.07
N THR A 115 -0.99 21.84 -3.30
CA THR A 115 0.40 21.44 -3.03
C THR A 115 0.47 20.06 -2.40
N LYS A 116 -0.31 19.77 -1.36
CA LYS A 116 -0.25 18.47 -0.66
C LYS A 116 -0.77 17.31 -1.55
N TYR A 117 -1.79 17.53 -2.38
CA TYR A 117 -2.22 16.52 -3.36
C TYR A 117 -1.15 16.26 -4.43
N ASN A 118 -0.50 17.30 -4.94
CA ASN A 118 0.61 17.15 -5.90
C ASN A 118 1.82 16.44 -5.27
N ASP A 119 2.15 16.76 -4.02
CA ASP A 119 3.19 16.06 -3.26
C ASP A 119 2.88 14.56 -3.15
N PHE A 120 1.62 14.21 -2.86
CA PHE A 120 1.20 12.80 -2.81
C PHE A 120 1.47 12.13 -4.14
N LYS A 121 0.97 12.70 -5.25
CA LYS A 121 1.11 12.11 -6.59
C LYS A 121 2.56 11.98 -7.03
N THR A 122 3.41 12.92 -6.64
CA THR A 122 4.83 12.93 -7.01
C THR A 122 5.63 11.91 -6.19
N LYS A 123 5.38 11.84 -4.88
CA LYS A 123 6.13 10.95 -3.97
C LYS A 123 5.61 9.52 -3.97
N TYR A 124 4.32 9.33 -4.24
CA TYR A 124 3.63 8.04 -4.15
C TYR A 124 2.78 7.72 -5.40
N PRO A 125 3.37 7.76 -6.62
CA PRO A 125 2.62 7.61 -7.87
C PRO A 125 1.96 6.23 -8.05
N GLN A 126 2.45 5.20 -7.35
CA GLN A 126 1.92 3.83 -7.41
C GLN A 126 1.03 3.47 -6.20
N HIS A 127 0.74 4.43 -5.31
CA HIS A 127 -0.11 4.16 -4.15
C HIS A 127 -1.57 3.98 -4.55
N GLU A 128 -2.29 3.10 -3.87
CA GLU A 128 -3.70 2.79 -4.14
C GLU A 128 -4.66 4.00 -4.04
N LEU A 129 -4.21 5.11 -3.44
CA LEU A 129 -4.99 6.33 -3.23
C LEU A 129 -4.55 7.48 -4.16
N VAL A 130 -3.69 7.20 -5.14
CA VAL A 130 -3.24 8.22 -6.11
C VAL A 130 -4.40 8.82 -6.90
N ASP A 131 -5.41 8.01 -7.23
CA ASP A 131 -6.62 8.47 -7.90
C ASP A 131 -7.49 9.33 -6.97
N ALA A 132 -7.48 9.06 -5.66
CA ALA A 132 -8.14 9.91 -4.66
C ALA A 132 -7.42 11.26 -4.52
N ALA A 133 -6.08 11.27 -4.55
CA ALA A 133 -5.30 12.49 -4.58
C ALA A 133 -5.59 13.32 -5.84
N GLU A 134 -5.76 12.66 -7.00
CA GLU A 134 -6.12 13.34 -8.23
C GLU A 134 -7.51 13.97 -8.16
N ILE A 135 -8.53 13.25 -7.71
CA ILE A 135 -9.88 13.82 -7.53
C ILE A 135 -9.84 15.03 -6.57
N GLY A 136 -9.11 14.91 -5.46
CA GLY A 136 -8.91 16.01 -4.51
C GLY A 136 -8.24 17.23 -5.16
N LYS A 137 -7.22 17.02 -5.99
CA LYS A 137 -6.56 18.07 -6.79
C LYS A 137 -7.56 18.77 -7.73
N LEU A 138 -8.39 18.02 -8.44
CA LEU A 138 -9.37 18.57 -9.37
C LEU A 138 -10.44 19.42 -8.66
N HIS A 139 -10.89 19.01 -7.47
CA HIS A 139 -11.74 19.86 -6.64
C HIS A 139 -11.03 21.15 -6.19
N CYS A 140 -9.73 21.10 -5.89
CA CYS A 140 -8.98 22.32 -5.58
C CYS A 140 -8.94 23.28 -6.78
N LEU A 141 -8.74 22.76 -7.99
CA LEU A 141 -8.79 23.58 -9.21
C LEU A 141 -10.18 24.20 -9.41
N GLU A 142 -11.24 23.40 -9.24
CA GLU A 142 -12.63 23.86 -9.28
C GLU A 142 -12.87 25.01 -8.29
N ALA A 143 -12.48 24.81 -7.03
CA ALA A 143 -12.69 25.80 -5.96
C ALA A 143 -11.84 27.08 -6.12
N ARG A 144 -10.76 27.02 -6.92
CA ARG A 144 -9.93 28.17 -7.30
C ARG A 144 -10.44 28.93 -8.52
N ASN A 145 -11.64 28.63 -9.00
CA ASN A 145 -12.18 29.15 -10.26
C ASN A 145 -11.35 28.74 -11.50
N GLN A 146 -10.47 27.73 -11.38
CA GLN A 146 -9.79 27.10 -12.51
C GLN A 146 -10.67 25.99 -13.10
N THR A 147 -11.94 26.33 -13.35
CA THR A 147 -12.99 25.37 -13.69
C THR A 147 -12.74 24.64 -15.01
N GLN A 148 -12.07 25.29 -15.98
CA GLN A 148 -11.68 24.64 -17.24
C GLN A 148 -10.65 23.51 -17.02
N ASP A 149 -9.65 23.76 -16.17
CA ASP A 149 -8.62 22.76 -15.85
C ASP A 149 -9.23 21.59 -15.05
N ALA A 150 -10.11 21.92 -14.09
CA ALA A 150 -10.87 20.92 -13.35
C ALA A 150 -11.73 20.06 -14.28
N LEU A 151 -12.44 20.68 -15.22
CA LEU A 151 -13.26 20.00 -16.23
C LEU A 151 -12.42 19.05 -17.09
N ALA A 152 -11.26 19.48 -17.57
CA ALA A 152 -10.37 18.66 -18.38
C ALA A 152 -9.89 17.42 -17.59
N GLY A 153 -9.52 17.60 -16.33
CA GLY A 153 -9.11 16.50 -15.46
C GLY A 153 -10.24 15.53 -15.14
N PHE A 154 -11.44 16.02 -14.77
CA PHE A 154 -12.59 15.15 -14.52
C PHE A 154 -13.00 14.40 -15.78
N THR A 155 -12.96 15.05 -16.95
CA THR A 155 -13.24 14.43 -18.25
C THR A 155 -12.25 13.30 -18.54
N THR A 156 -10.96 13.52 -18.30
CA THR A 156 -9.93 12.49 -18.45
C THR A 156 -10.21 11.32 -17.51
N PHE A 157 -10.53 11.60 -16.25
CA PHE A 157 -10.82 10.57 -15.25
C PHE A 157 -12.00 9.69 -15.69
N VAL A 158 -13.14 10.28 -16.04
CA VAL A 158 -14.33 9.50 -16.45
C VAL A 158 -14.12 8.74 -17.76
N THR A 159 -13.23 9.20 -18.64
CA THR A 159 -12.94 8.51 -19.89
C THR A 159 -12.05 7.29 -19.67
N VAL A 160 -11.06 7.40 -18.78
CA VAL A 160 -10.05 6.35 -18.56
C VAL A 160 -10.47 5.35 -17.48
N LYS A 161 -11.24 5.79 -16.47
CA LYS A 161 -11.48 5.06 -15.21
C LYS A 161 -12.97 4.70 -15.02
N THR A 162 -13.61 4.15 -16.05
CA THR A 162 -15.06 3.89 -16.08
C THR A 162 -15.58 2.94 -15.00
N ASN A 163 -14.76 1.97 -14.56
CA ASN A 163 -15.12 1.00 -13.52
C ASN A 163 -14.54 1.35 -12.12
N HIS A 164 -13.99 2.56 -11.95
CA HIS A 164 -13.34 2.94 -10.71
C HIS A 164 -14.34 3.38 -9.64
N PHE A 165 -14.06 3.14 -8.35
CA PHE A 165 -14.98 3.48 -7.27
C PHE A 165 -15.24 5.00 -7.15
N LEU A 166 -14.32 5.84 -7.63
CA LEU A 166 -14.46 7.31 -7.72
C LEU A 166 -15.11 7.79 -9.02
N TYR A 167 -15.54 6.89 -9.91
CA TYR A 167 -16.11 7.26 -11.21
C TYR A 167 -17.32 8.19 -11.05
N ALA A 168 -18.26 7.86 -10.16
CA ALA A 168 -19.44 8.68 -9.91
C ALA A 168 -19.08 10.07 -9.36
N GLU A 169 -18.06 10.16 -8.49
CA GLU A 169 -17.57 11.44 -7.96
C GLU A 169 -16.98 12.30 -9.09
N ALA A 170 -16.22 11.71 -10.01
CA ALA A 170 -15.67 12.41 -11.16
C ALA A 170 -16.76 12.89 -12.14
N VAL A 171 -17.82 12.11 -12.33
CA VAL A 171 -19.01 12.50 -13.12
C VAL A 171 -19.69 13.72 -12.50
N LEU A 172 -19.91 13.70 -11.19
CA LEU A 172 -20.45 14.85 -10.45
C LEU A 172 -19.57 16.09 -10.59
N GLY A 173 -18.25 15.92 -10.48
CA GLY A 173 -17.26 16.98 -10.70
C GLY A 173 -17.33 17.57 -12.12
N LYS A 174 -17.34 16.71 -13.14
CA LYS A 174 -17.46 17.10 -14.56
C LYS A 174 -18.72 17.93 -14.81
N ALA A 175 -19.88 17.44 -14.38
CA ALA A 175 -21.16 18.10 -14.59
C ALA A 175 -21.25 19.44 -13.84
N ARG A 176 -20.74 19.51 -12.61
CA ARG A 176 -20.69 20.75 -11.83
C ARG A 176 -19.78 21.80 -12.47
N CYS A 177 -18.62 21.39 -12.98
CA CYS A 177 -17.74 22.29 -13.75
C CYS A 177 -18.45 22.80 -15.02
N LEU A 178 -19.18 21.94 -15.73
CA LEU A 178 -19.96 22.35 -16.90
C LEU A 178 -21.06 23.36 -16.56
N ASP A 179 -21.80 23.18 -15.46
CA ASP A 179 -22.80 24.18 -15.01
C ASP A 179 -22.15 25.51 -14.63
N GLN A 180 -21.03 25.50 -13.88
CA GLN A 180 -20.27 26.71 -13.54
C GLN A 180 -19.81 27.49 -14.78
N LEU A 181 -19.49 26.78 -15.87
CA LEU A 181 -19.11 27.37 -17.16
C LEU A 181 -20.31 27.78 -18.03
N GLY A 182 -21.55 27.66 -17.53
CA GLY A 182 -22.77 27.95 -18.28
C GLY A 182 -23.14 26.90 -19.33
N ARG A 183 -22.41 25.78 -19.39
CA ARG A 183 -22.60 24.65 -20.33
C ARG A 183 -23.61 23.66 -19.78
N GLN A 184 -24.76 24.16 -19.34
CA GLN A 184 -25.79 23.44 -18.60
C GLN A 184 -26.42 22.28 -19.38
N LYS A 185 -26.57 22.43 -20.70
CA LYS A 185 -27.07 21.34 -21.55
C LYS A 185 -26.11 20.14 -21.53
N GLU A 186 -24.81 20.40 -21.60
CA GLU A 186 -23.79 19.36 -21.56
C GLU A 186 -23.70 18.73 -20.16
N ALA A 187 -23.85 19.52 -19.10
CA ALA A 187 -23.96 19.00 -17.74
C ALA A 187 -25.15 18.04 -17.58
N ALA A 188 -26.31 18.38 -18.16
CA ALA A 188 -27.48 17.51 -18.15
C ALA A 188 -27.22 16.19 -18.89
N THR A 189 -26.60 16.24 -20.07
CA THR A 189 -26.21 15.03 -20.82
C THR A 189 -25.29 14.13 -20.00
N VAL A 190 -24.30 14.69 -19.29
CA VAL A 190 -23.42 13.90 -18.41
C VAL A 190 -24.19 13.12 -17.34
N TYR A 191 -25.23 13.73 -16.75
CA TYR A 191 -26.08 13.05 -15.77
C TYR A 191 -27.00 11.99 -16.42
N GLU A 192 -27.60 12.32 -17.56
CA GLU A 192 -28.46 11.40 -18.31
C GLU A 192 -27.69 10.14 -18.74
N ASP A 193 -26.48 10.30 -19.26
CA ASP A 193 -25.59 9.20 -19.65
C ASP A 193 -25.26 8.30 -18.44
N PHE A 194 -24.98 8.89 -17.28
CA PHE A 194 -24.71 8.13 -16.06
C PHE A 194 -25.93 7.33 -15.59
N ILE A 195 -27.11 7.95 -15.56
CA ILE A 195 -28.35 7.29 -15.13
C ILE A 195 -28.68 6.12 -16.08
N ALA A 196 -28.53 6.33 -17.39
CA ALA A 196 -28.77 5.30 -18.40
C ALA A 196 -27.80 4.12 -18.28
N ALA A 197 -26.50 4.39 -18.03
CA ALA A 197 -25.49 3.36 -17.91
C ALA A 197 -25.51 2.63 -16.55
N TYR A 198 -25.90 3.32 -15.48
CA TYR A 198 -25.81 2.82 -14.10
C TYR A 198 -27.11 3.00 -13.30
N PRO A 199 -28.26 2.47 -13.75
CA PRO A 199 -29.56 2.73 -13.12
C PRO A 199 -29.68 2.20 -11.68
N LYS A 200 -28.82 1.26 -11.27
CA LYS A 200 -28.81 0.68 -9.90
C LYS A 200 -27.66 1.19 -9.03
N SER A 201 -26.94 2.24 -9.47
CA SER A 201 -25.85 2.80 -8.68
C SER A 201 -26.39 3.51 -7.43
N PRO A 202 -25.69 3.44 -6.29
CA PRO A 202 -26.02 4.23 -5.10
C PRO A 202 -26.05 5.76 -5.37
N TRP A 203 -25.44 6.20 -6.47
CA TRP A 203 -25.37 7.61 -6.86
C TRP A 203 -26.52 8.07 -7.77
N THR A 204 -27.31 7.14 -8.32
CA THR A 204 -28.32 7.45 -9.34
C THR A 204 -29.39 8.41 -8.84
N SER A 205 -29.99 8.14 -7.67
CA SER A 205 -31.01 9.01 -7.10
C SER A 205 -30.50 10.43 -6.85
N LYS A 206 -29.27 10.58 -6.33
CA LYS A 206 -28.65 11.90 -6.15
C LYS A 206 -28.43 12.62 -7.48
N ILE A 207 -28.04 11.89 -8.52
CA ILE A 207 -27.80 12.46 -9.86
C ILE A 207 -29.12 12.84 -10.54
N GLU A 208 -30.20 12.08 -10.34
CA GLU A 208 -31.56 12.43 -10.78
C GLU A 208 -32.03 13.75 -10.16
N ASP A 209 -31.84 13.93 -8.85
CA ASP A 209 -32.18 15.18 -8.16
C ASP A 209 -31.40 16.37 -8.73
N LEU A 210 -30.10 16.20 -8.97
CA LEU A 210 -29.24 17.23 -9.57
C LEU A 210 -29.65 17.55 -11.02
N LEU A 211 -30.02 16.54 -11.80
CA LEU A 211 -30.51 16.71 -13.16
C LEU A 211 -31.84 17.46 -13.18
N ALA A 212 -32.77 17.12 -12.29
CA ALA A 212 -34.06 17.80 -12.17
C ALA A 212 -33.88 19.28 -11.81
N ALA A 213 -33.03 19.57 -10.81
CA ALA A 213 -32.70 20.95 -10.43
C ALA A 213 -32.08 21.74 -11.60
N LEU A 214 -31.17 21.11 -12.36
CA LEU A 214 -30.53 21.71 -13.52
C LEU A 214 -31.51 21.99 -14.67
N LYS A 215 -32.44 21.07 -14.94
CA LYS A 215 -33.50 21.24 -15.96
C LYS A 215 -34.45 22.38 -15.61
N LYS A 216 -34.86 22.47 -14.35
CA LYS A 216 -35.66 23.60 -13.86
C LYS A 216 -34.95 24.94 -14.08
N LYS A 217 -33.67 25.04 -13.71
CA LYS A 217 -32.84 26.24 -13.95
C LYS A 217 -32.76 26.63 -15.43
N LEU A 218 -32.74 25.64 -16.33
CA LEU A 218 -32.75 25.87 -17.78
C LEU A 218 -34.10 26.38 -18.29
N GLU A 219 -35.22 25.91 -17.73
CA GLU A 219 -36.57 26.37 -18.07
C GLU A 219 -36.80 27.81 -17.61
N ASP A 220 -36.47 28.13 -16.36
CA ASP A 220 -36.61 29.47 -15.78
C ASP A 220 -35.81 30.52 -16.58
N LYS A 221 -34.64 30.13 -17.10
CA LYS A 221 -33.80 31.01 -17.95
C LYS A 221 -34.40 31.26 -19.32
N LYS A 222 -35.18 30.32 -19.88
CA LYS A 222 -35.87 30.49 -21.17
C LYS A 222 -37.09 31.41 -21.05
N THR A 223 -37.76 31.43 -19.90
CA THR A 223 -38.94 32.27 -19.67
C THR A 223 -38.58 33.71 -19.27
N SER A 224 -37.33 33.96 -18.88
CA SER A 224 -36.85 35.26 -18.39
C SER A 224 -36.10 36.10 -19.44
N GLY A 225 -35.91 35.58 -20.65
CA GLY A 225 -35.22 36.25 -21.75
C GLY A 225 -36.11 36.38 -22.97
#